data_AF-A0A7S2AKY9-F1
#
_entry.id   AF-A0A7S2AKY9-F1
#
_cell.length_a   1.000
_cell.length_b   1.000
_cell.length_c   1.000
_cell.angle_alpha   90.00
_cell.angle_beta   90.00
_cell.angle_gamma   90.00
#
_symmetry.space_group_name_H-M   'P 1'
#
loop_
_entity.id
_entity.type
_entity.pdbx_description
1 polymer ?
#
loop_
_entity_poly.entity_id
_entity_poly.type
_entity_poly.pdbx_seq_one_letter_code
_entity_poly.pdbx_strand_id
1 'polypeptide(L)'
;MSRLFASLWLLLLADDAQGHGAMTFPRPRNAIDGEIAPWSNWSYPCDSTHSGSDCAIHFCEDPKSCAGACPISSHNGVKNALNASNGQSCYWFSNGCTVGCDVCDGTSNHVGHGAQSFLYKGMTAADLRKRNITIDPWNPKPGDLVLNPASTKGLNITANCARPSAKPSVCDPRLRTANSQAECGSAEDIYYWSPWRRPGSAPVIDACGSAGGRFPGQGGGCAGAVFQNSTLAKQGDLGSKLRPMAPQAVWRAGSRVEVGWTVMANHGGGYAYRLPPPPGPFRGW
;
A
#
# COMPACT_ATOMS: atom_id res chain seq x y z
N MET A 1 39.04 11.39 -42.50
CA MET A 1 38.52 10.19 -41.80
C MET A 1 38.68 10.37 -40.29
N SER A 2 37.66 10.88 -39.61
CA SER A 2 37.55 10.77 -38.15
C SER A 2 36.08 10.71 -37.77
N ARG A 3 35.77 9.75 -36.90
CA ARG A 3 34.47 9.15 -36.60
C ARG A 3 33.64 10.12 -35.72
N LEU A 4 32.40 10.48 -36.07
CA LEU A 4 31.17 9.74 -35.73
C LEU A 4 31.14 9.23 -34.27
N PHE A 5 31.17 10.14 -33.28
CA PHE A 5 30.83 9.82 -31.89
C PHE A 5 30.26 11.05 -31.16
N ALA A 6 28.96 11.28 -31.28
CA ALA A 6 28.19 12.10 -30.32
C ALA A 6 26.67 11.87 -30.46
N SER A 7 26.25 10.62 -30.71
CA SER A 7 24.83 10.26 -30.76
C SER A 7 24.55 9.16 -29.74
N LEU A 8 24.51 9.52 -28.45
CA LEU A 8 23.72 8.84 -27.42
C LEU A 8 23.84 9.59 -26.08
N TRP A 9 23.38 10.85 -26.03
CA TRP A 9 22.95 11.40 -24.75
C TRP A 9 21.66 10.68 -24.41
N LEU A 10 21.81 9.63 -23.60
CA LEU A 10 20.71 8.88 -23.03
C LEU A 10 19.69 9.87 -22.45
N LEU A 11 18.52 9.84 -23.08
CA LEU A 11 17.24 10.13 -22.46
C LEU A 11 17.20 9.52 -21.05
N LEU A 12 16.55 10.26 -20.14
CA LEU A 12 16.03 9.85 -18.83
C LEU A 12 16.95 10.13 -17.62
N LEU A 13 17.14 11.41 -17.29
CA LEU A 13 17.04 11.81 -15.89
C LEU A 13 15.57 11.70 -15.50
N ALA A 14 15.17 10.55 -14.99
CA ALA A 14 13.96 10.46 -14.18
C ALA A 14 14.32 11.01 -12.80
N ASP A 15 14.20 12.33 -12.65
CA ASP A 15 14.22 12.95 -11.33
C ASP A 15 13.11 12.35 -10.48
N ASP A 16 13.54 11.98 -9.27
CA ASP A 16 12.78 11.55 -8.12
C ASP A 16 11.66 10.53 -8.30
N ALA A 17 11.99 9.33 -7.82
CA ALA A 17 10.99 8.38 -7.39
C ALA A 17 11.47 7.63 -6.13
N GLN A 18 11.57 8.29 -4.97
CA GLN A 18 11.49 7.59 -3.69
C GLN A 18 10.07 7.05 -3.50
N GLY A 19 9.91 5.73 -3.52
CA GLY A 19 8.60 5.13 -3.28
C GLY A 19 8.71 3.63 -3.24
N HIS A 20 8.35 3.09 -2.09
CA HIS A 20 8.50 1.69 -1.77
C HIS A 20 7.27 1.28 -0.98
N GLY A 21 6.57 0.27 -1.50
CA GLY A 21 5.55 -0.47 -0.77
C GLY A 21 6.10 -1.84 -0.38
N ALA A 22 5.59 -2.42 0.70
CA ALA A 22 5.89 -3.81 1.02
C ALA A 22 5.36 -4.74 -0.08
N MET A 23 6.28 -5.35 -0.82
CA MET A 23 5.97 -6.55 -1.58
C MET A 23 5.62 -7.67 -0.60
N THR A 24 4.63 -8.51 -0.92
CA THR A 24 4.38 -9.76 -0.20
C THR A 24 4.92 -10.97 -0.96
N PHE A 25 5.19 -10.82 -2.26
CA PHE A 25 5.84 -11.84 -3.09
C PHE A 25 6.84 -11.24 -4.08
N PRO A 26 8.05 -11.81 -4.24
CA PRO A 26 8.70 -12.71 -3.27
C PRO A 26 8.77 -12.07 -1.88
N ARG A 27 8.96 -12.90 -0.85
CA ARG A 27 8.96 -12.40 0.54
C ARG A 27 10.01 -11.30 0.72
N PRO A 28 9.64 -10.14 1.29
CA PRO A 28 10.57 -9.04 1.51
C PRO A 28 11.42 -9.31 2.76
N ARG A 29 12.49 -8.53 2.93
CA ARG A 29 13.26 -8.48 4.20
C ARG A 29 12.40 -8.11 5.41
N ASN A 30 11.28 -7.44 5.19
CA ASN A 30 10.33 -7.05 6.23
C ASN A 30 9.55 -8.24 6.81
N ALA A 31 9.62 -9.41 6.18
CA ALA A 31 9.05 -10.66 6.70
C ALA A 31 9.93 -11.32 7.78
N ILE A 32 10.75 -10.52 8.48
CA ILE A 32 11.80 -10.99 9.40
C ILE A 32 11.25 -11.73 10.61
N ASP A 33 10.03 -11.40 11.03
CA ASP A 33 9.36 -12.11 12.13
C ASP A 33 9.05 -13.56 11.77
N GLY A 34 9.17 -13.94 10.49
CA GLY A 34 9.05 -15.33 10.06
C GLY A 34 10.05 -16.31 10.70
N GLU A 35 11.09 -15.79 11.36
CA GLU A 35 12.10 -16.58 12.07
C GLU A 35 11.73 -16.87 13.55
N ILE A 36 10.66 -16.27 14.08
CA ILE A 36 10.29 -16.35 15.51
C ILE A 36 8.81 -16.69 15.70
N ALA A 37 8.47 -17.30 16.83
CA ALA A 37 7.08 -17.51 17.22
C ALA A 37 6.35 -16.17 17.49
N PRO A 38 5.03 -16.07 17.25
CA PRO A 38 4.17 -17.08 16.64
C PRO A 38 4.31 -17.18 15.11
N TRP A 39 5.02 -16.27 14.44
CA TRP A 39 5.15 -16.23 12.97
C TRP A 39 6.16 -17.24 12.38
N SER A 40 6.61 -18.21 13.16
CA SER A 40 7.69 -19.11 12.77
C SER A 40 7.39 -19.81 11.44
N ASN A 41 8.41 -20.00 10.60
CA ASN A 41 8.24 -20.43 9.21
C ASN A 41 7.35 -19.47 8.40
N TRP A 42 7.48 -18.18 8.69
CA TRP A 42 6.71 -17.08 8.08
C TRP A 42 5.20 -17.13 8.30
N SER A 43 4.67 -18.15 8.97
CA SER A 43 3.23 -18.37 9.15
C SER A 43 2.79 -17.93 10.52
N TYR A 44 1.73 -17.12 10.60
CA TYR A 44 0.95 -17.03 11.83
C TYR A 44 0.23 -18.37 12.08
N PRO A 45 0.03 -18.82 13.34
CA PRO A 45 -0.55 -20.13 13.65
C PRO A 45 -2.00 -20.22 13.14
N CYS A 46 -2.13 -20.74 11.93
CA CYS A 46 -3.17 -21.68 11.54
C CYS A 46 -2.44 -23.01 11.38
N ASP A 47 -2.27 -23.75 12.47
CA ASP A 47 -1.52 -25.01 12.48
C ASP A 47 -2.37 -26.19 11.98
N SER A 48 -1.78 -27.40 11.96
CA SER A 48 -2.35 -28.65 11.45
C SER A 48 -3.67 -29.10 12.11
N THR A 49 -4.15 -28.40 13.14
CA THR A 49 -5.43 -28.69 13.82
C THR A 49 -6.57 -27.75 13.38
N HIS A 50 -6.27 -26.67 12.67
CA HIS A 50 -7.25 -25.64 12.27
C HIS A 50 -7.43 -25.57 10.74
N SER A 51 -7.86 -26.68 10.14
CA SER A 51 -8.34 -26.72 8.76
C SER A 51 -9.87 -26.58 8.73
N GLY A 52 -10.38 -25.37 8.45
CA GLY A 52 -11.81 -25.10 8.31
C GLY A 52 -12.09 -23.63 8.02
N SER A 53 -13.37 -23.27 7.86
CA SER A 53 -13.85 -21.88 7.72
C SER A 53 -13.44 -20.95 8.88
N ASP A 54 -12.89 -21.52 9.95
CA ASP A 54 -12.58 -20.88 11.23
C ASP A 54 -11.07 -20.68 11.49
N CYS A 55 -10.18 -20.83 10.49
CA CYS A 55 -8.88 -20.10 10.49
C CYS A 55 -9.20 -18.62 10.22
N ALA A 56 -9.88 -17.99 11.17
CA ALA A 56 -10.30 -16.61 11.08
C ALA A 56 -9.06 -15.75 11.28
N ILE A 57 -8.38 -15.48 10.16
CA ILE A 57 -7.38 -14.42 10.05
C ILE A 57 -8.14 -13.12 10.36
N HIS A 58 -8.18 -12.75 11.64
CA HIS A 58 -8.86 -11.56 12.10
C HIS A 58 -7.99 -10.35 11.82
N PHE A 59 -8.52 -9.44 11.01
CA PHE A 59 -7.87 -8.18 10.69
C PHE A 59 -7.97 -7.21 11.88
N CYS A 60 -6.92 -6.41 12.07
CA CYS A 60 -6.93 -5.26 12.98
C CYS A 60 -7.85 -4.15 12.45
N GLU A 61 -9.17 -4.29 12.58
CA GLU A 61 -10.07 -3.16 12.31
C GLU A 61 -9.91 -2.08 13.38
N ASP A 62 -9.65 -2.48 14.63
CA ASP A 62 -9.38 -1.60 15.75
C ASP A 62 -8.02 -1.88 16.42
N PRO A 63 -7.49 -0.94 17.24
CA PRO A 63 -6.22 -1.12 17.94
C PRO A 63 -6.24 -2.17 19.07
N LYS A 64 -7.40 -2.77 19.38
CA LYS A 64 -7.61 -3.67 20.53
C LYS A 64 -7.67 -5.15 20.11
N SER A 65 -8.03 -5.45 18.87
CA SER A 65 -8.16 -6.80 18.32
C SER A 65 -7.16 -7.05 17.20
N CYS A 66 -5.90 -7.21 17.56
CA CYS A 66 -4.86 -7.56 16.61
C CYS A 66 -4.31 -8.96 16.82
N ALA A 67 -4.72 -9.89 15.97
CA ALA A 67 -3.89 -11.04 15.65
C ALA A 67 -2.90 -10.56 14.58
N GLY A 68 -1.59 -10.73 14.75
CA GLY A 68 -0.60 -10.31 13.74
C GLY A 68 -0.62 -11.13 12.44
N ALA A 69 -1.78 -11.69 12.10
CA ALA A 69 -2.05 -12.42 10.89
C ALA A 69 -2.43 -11.43 9.78
N CYS A 70 -1.81 -11.61 8.63
CA CYS A 70 -2.14 -10.84 7.46
C CYS A 70 -2.31 -11.79 6.27
N PRO A 71 -3.54 -11.92 5.74
CA PRO A 71 -3.85 -12.93 4.75
C PRO A 71 -3.25 -12.54 3.41
N ILE A 72 -2.41 -13.40 2.84
CA ILE A 72 -1.88 -13.27 1.48
C ILE A 72 -2.45 -14.39 0.61
N SER A 73 -2.38 -14.23 -0.72
CA SER A 73 -2.70 -15.34 -1.63
C SER A 73 -1.81 -16.54 -1.32
N SER A 74 -2.40 -17.75 -1.31
CA SER A 74 -1.67 -19.00 -1.15
C SER A 74 -0.68 -19.29 -2.28
N HIS A 75 -0.87 -18.63 -3.43
CA HIS A 75 -0.06 -18.81 -4.63
C HIS A 75 0.03 -20.26 -5.13
N ASN A 76 -0.98 -21.08 -4.82
CA ASN A 76 -1.03 -22.51 -5.17
C ASN A 76 -2.00 -22.81 -6.33
N GLY A 77 -2.46 -21.78 -7.05
CA GLY A 77 -3.43 -21.90 -8.13
C GLY A 77 -4.89 -22.12 -7.70
N VAL A 78 -5.15 -22.34 -6.40
CA VAL A 78 -6.52 -22.48 -5.88
C VAL A 78 -7.14 -21.09 -5.72
N LYS A 79 -8.28 -20.88 -6.40
CA LYS A 79 -9.02 -19.62 -6.31
C LYS A 79 -9.43 -19.34 -4.86
N ASN A 80 -9.22 -18.09 -4.42
CA ASN A 80 -9.54 -17.61 -3.07
C ASN A 80 -8.78 -18.31 -1.93
N ALA A 81 -7.77 -19.13 -2.21
CA ALA A 81 -6.95 -19.70 -1.16
C ALA A 81 -6.02 -18.63 -0.58
N LEU A 82 -6.05 -18.50 0.75
CA LEU A 82 -5.27 -17.54 1.53
C LEU A 82 -4.38 -18.29 2.52
N ASN A 83 -3.24 -17.69 2.87
CA ASN A 83 -2.42 -18.12 4.00
C ASN A 83 -1.88 -16.89 4.75
N ALA A 84 -1.18 -17.09 5.87
CA ALA A 84 -0.54 -16.00 6.62
C ALA A 84 1.00 -16.08 6.53
N SER A 85 1.53 -16.57 5.40
CA SER A 85 2.97 -16.89 5.21
C SER A 85 3.80 -15.66 4.82
N ASN A 86 3.69 -14.58 5.60
CA ASN A 86 4.29 -13.29 5.27
C ASN A 86 5.09 -12.63 6.40
N GLY A 87 5.20 -13.23 7.59
CA GLY A 87 6.00 -12.72 8.70
C GLY A 87 5.75 -11.25 9.04
N GLN A 88 4.48 -10.82 9.08
CA GLN A 88 4.03 -9.44 9.29
C GLN A 88 4.42 -8.42 8.19
N SER A 89 4.98 -8.84 7.06
CA SER A 89 5.50 -7.91 6.03
C SER A 89 4.48 -6.91 5.50
N CYS A 90 3.19 -7.23 5.46
CA CYS A 90 2.16 -6.32 4.97
C CYS A 90 1.87 -5.12 5.91
N TYR A 91 2.33 -5.19 7.16
CA TYR A 91 2.24 -4.06 8.10
C TYR A 91 3.36 -3.04 7.86
N TRP A 92 4.26 -3.27 6.91
CA TRP A 92 5.34 -2.33 6.59
C TRP A 92 4.92 -1.45 5.42
N PHE A 93 4.48 -0.23 5.72
CA PHE A 93 4.02 0.73 4.70
C PHE A 93 4.36 2.16 5.12
N SER A 94 3.85 3.16 4.40
CA SER A 94 3.95 4.56 4.81
C SER A 94 2.57 5.17 4.86
N ASN A 95 2.20 5.76 6.00
CA ASN A 95 0.95 6.48 6.17
C ASN A 95 1.18 7.98 6.12
N GLY A 96 0.14 8.76 5.80
CA GLY A 96 0.21 10.22 5.87
C GLY A 96 1.13 10.87 4.84
N CYS A 97 1.34 10.22 3.71
CA CYS A 97 2.11 10.77 2.60
C CYS A 97 1.17 11.39 1.56
N THR A 98 1.49 12.60 1.09
CA THR A 98 0.66 13.31 0.11
C THR A 98 1.48 13.90 -1.02
N VAL A 99 0.84 14.06 -2.18
CA VAL A 99 1.48 14.65 -3.36
C VAL A 99 1.93 16.07 -3.07
N GLY A 100 3.19 16.37 -3.39
CA GLY A 100 3.77 17.71 -3.26
C GLY A 100 4.27 18.05 -1.85
N CYS A 101 4.14 17.17 -0.86
CA CYS A 101 4.75 17.38 0.45
C CYS A 101 6.12 16.71 0.53
N ASP A 102 7.04 17.28 1.31
CA ASP A 102 8.40 16.76 1.42
C ASP A 102 8.51 15.57 2.40
N VAL A 103 7.58 15.48 3.34
CA VAL A 103 7.55 14.43 4.38
C VAL A 103 6.15 13.87 4.55
N CYS A 104 6.08 12.61 4.93
CA CYS A 104 4.87 12.03 5.47
C CYS A 104 4.70 12.48 6.93
N ASP A 105 3.46 12.52 7.44
CA ASP A 105 3.21 12.77 8.87
C ASP A 105 3.01 11.48 9.70
N GLY A 106 2.83 10.33 9.05
CA GLY A 106 2.64 9.03 9.69
C GLY A 106 1.30 8.86 10.44
N THR A 107 0.43 9.86 10.43
CA THR A 107 -0.81 9.87 11.23
C THR A 107 -2.07 10.13 10.45
N SER A 108 -1.98 11.00 9.45
CA SER A 108 -3.16 11.46 8.75
C SER A 108 -3.57 10.39 7.75
N ASN A 109 -4.66 9.70 8.07
CA ASN A 109 -5.30 8.75 7.16
C ASN A 109 -6.01 9.51 6.04
N HIS A 110 -5.25 10.15 5.14
CA HIS A 110 -5.87 10.75 3.98
C HIS A 110 -6.47 9.64 3.13
N VAL A 111 -7.79 9.79 3.01
CA VAL A 111 -8.76 9.14 2.13
C VAL A 111 -9.33 7.79 2.57
N GLY A 112 -10.67 7.70 2.51
CA GLY A 112 -11.46 6.53 2.92
C GLY A 112 -11.72 6.36 4.42
N HIS A 113 -11.08 7.16 5.29
CA HIS A 113 -11.12 7.01 6.77
C HIS A 113 -11.90 8.11 7.51
N GLY A 114 -12.91 8.69 6.86
CA GLY A 114 -13.87 9.61 7.47
C GLY A 114 -15.29 9.06 7.40
N ALA A 115 -16.29 9.92 7.58
CA ALA A 115 -17.70 9.52 7.44
C ALA A 115 -18.14 9.25 5.99
N GLN A 116 -17.24 9.47 5.01
CA GLN A 116 -17.47 9.18 3.60
C GLN A 116 -17.87 7.72 3.36
N SER A 117 -18.89 7.54 2.52
CA SER A 117 -19.36 6.24 2.05
C SER A 117 -19.51 6.27 0.54
N PHE A 118 -19.45 5.10 -0.09
CA PHE A 118 -19.67 4.95 -1.52
C PHE A 118 -20.98 4.23 -1.81
N LEU A 119 -21.61 4.60 -2.92
CA LEU A 119 -22.74 3.90 -3.49
C LEU A 119 -22.28 3.16 -4.74
N TYR A 120 -22.66 1.90 -4.87
CA TYR A 120 -22.48 1.14 -6.10
C TYR A 120 -23.78 1.14 -6.91
N LYS A 121 -23.82 1.83 -8.05
CA LYS A 121 -25.05 2.03 -8.86
C LYS A 121 -26.24 2.50 -8.01
N GLY A 122 -25.97 3.44 -7.11
CA GLY A 122 -26.96 3.99 -6.17
C GLY A 122 -27.28 3.12 -4.95
N MET A 123 -26.69 1.93 -4.82
CA MET A 123 -26.91 1.01 -3.70
C MET A 123 -25.85 1.18 -2.60
N THR A 124 -26.28 1.13 -1.34
CA THR A 124 -25.35 1.07 -0.19
C THR A 124 -24.72 -0.32 -0.08
N ALA A 125 -23.63 -0.45 0.70
CA ALA A 125 -23.07 -1.76 1.03
C ALA A 125 -24.10 -2.72 1.68
N ALA A 126 -25.05 -2.19 2.46
CA ALA A 126 -26.12 -2.99 3.05
C ALA A 126 -27.09 -3.51 1.97
N ASP A 127 -27.45 -2.69 0.99
CA ASP A 127 -28.31 -3.09 -0.13
C ASP A 127 -27.66 -4.19 -0.98
N LEU A 128 -26.37 -4.08 -1.26
CA LEU A 128 -25.62 -5.08 -2.02
C LEU A 128 -25.63 -6.44 -1.31
N ARG A 129 -25.37 -6.45 0.00
CA ARG A 129 -25.43 -7.67 0.83
C ARG A 129 -26.82 -8.27 0.82
N LYS A 130 -27.86 -7.46 1.00
CA LYS A 130 -29.27 -7.90 0.95
C LYS A 130 -29.65 -8.52 -0.40
N ARG A 131 -29.05 -8.05 -1.48
CA ARG A 131 -29.29 -8.52 -2.86
C ARG A 131 -28.31 -9.60 -3.33
N ASN A 132 -27.38 -10.02 -2.47
CA ASN A 132 -26.31 -10.96 -2.81
C ASN A 132 -25.49 -10.54 -4.06
N ILE A 133 -25.24 -9.24 -4.21
CA ILE A 133 -24.46 -8.69 -5.32
C ILE A 133 -23.00 -8.57 -4.88
N THR A 134 -22.11 -9.25 -5.62
CA THR A 134 -20.66 -9.08 -5.49
C THR A 134 -20.17 -8.07 -6.52
N ILE A 135 -19.32 -7.13 -6.09
CA ILE A 135 -18.65 -6.18 -6.98
C ILE A 135 -17.28 -6.77 -7.35
N ASP A 136 -16.86 -6.64 -8.60
CA ASP A 136 -15.46 -6.81 -8.96
C ASP A 136 -14.69 -5.56 -8.52
N PRO A 137 -13.88 -5.64 -7.44
CA PRO A 137 -13.21 -4.46 -6.90
C PRO A 137 -12.07 -3.97 -7.79
N TRP A 138 -11.67 -4.74 -8.80
CA TRP A 138 -10.49 -4.46 -9.63
C TRP A 138 -10.82 -3.74 -10.93
N ASN A 139 -12.05 -3.90 -11.44
CA ASN A 139 -12.47 -3.29 -12.70
C ASN A 139 -13.87 -2.64 -12.62
N PRO A 140 -14.08 -1.69 -11.69
CA PRO A 140 -15.35 -0.96 -11.66
C PRO A 140 -15.46 -0.06 -12.89
N LYS A 141 -16.62 -0.06 -13.56
CA LYS A 141 -16.86 0.91 -14.64
C LYS A 141 -16.89 2.32 -14.05
N PRO A 142 -16.34 3.34 -14.73
CA PRO A 142 -16.44 4.71 -14.26
C PRO A 142 -17.90 5.10 -13.96
N GLY A 143 -18.13 5.68 -12.79
CA GLY A 143 -19.48 6.02 -12.31
C GLY A 143 -20.27 4.88 -11.66
N ASP A 144 -19.79 3.64 -11.65
CA ASP A 144 -20.45 2.56 -10.90
C ASP A 144 -20.25 2.72 -9.39
N LEU A 145 -19.06 3.15 -8.93
CA LEU A 145 -18.75 3.37 -7.51
C LEU A 145 -18.53 4.86 -7.23
N VAL A 146 -19.57 5.52 -6.74
CA VAL A 146 -19.63 6.98 -6.56
C VAL A 146 -19.72 7.37 -5.09
N LEU A 147 -19.20 8.54 -4.75
CA LEU A 147 -19.28 9.07 -3.40
C LEU A 147 -20.75 9.34 -3.04
N ASN A 148 -21.19 8.88 -1.87
CA ASN A 148 -22.53 9.11 -1.37
C ASN A 148 -22.69 10.60 -1.02
N PRO A 149 -23.60 11.36 -1.68
CA PRO A 149 -23.81 12.77 -1.40
C PRO A 149 -24.18 13.06 0.05
N ALA A 150 -24.83 12.12 0.74
CA ALA A 150 -25.14 12.27 2.17
C ALA A 150 -23.89 12.29 3.06
N SER A 151 -22.74 11.87 2.52
CA SER A 151 -21.46 11.78 3.24
C SER A 151 -20.41 12.78 2.77
N THR A 152 -20.78 13.76 1.92
CA THR A 152 -19.85 14.77 1.40
C THR A 152 -19.78 16.05 2.24
N LYS A 153 -20.69 16.22 3.20
CA LYS A 153 -20.74 17.43 4.02
C LYS A 153 -19.53 17.49 4.96
N GLY A 154 -18.74 18.56 4.87
CA GLY A 154 -17.59 18.81 5.75
C GLY A 154 -16.29 18.11 5.32
N LEU A 155 -16.21 17.64 4.07
CA LEU A 155 -14.95 17.14 3.52
C LEU A 155 -13.92 18.28 3.45
N ASN A 156 -12.78 18.11 4.13
CA ASN A 156 -11.66 19.03 4.07
C ASN A 156 -10.49 18.38 3.32
N ILE A 157 -10.54 18.42 1.99
CA ILE A 157 -9.56 17.77 1.13
C ILE A 157 -8.35 18.69 0.98
N THR A 158 -7.35 18.48 1.83
CA THR A 158 -6.10 19.26 1.85
C THR A 158 -4.90 18.33 1.82
N ALA A 159 -3.77 18.87 1.36
CA ALA A 159 -2.47 18.21 1.50
C ALA A 159 -2.02 18.28 2.97
N ASN A 160 -1.12 17.40 3.39
CA ASN A 160 -0.65 17.34 4.78
C ASN A 160 0.39 18.43 5.10
N CYS A 161 0.73 19.24 4.12
CA CYS A 161 1.68 20.34 4.23
C CYS A 161 1.03 21.65 3.77
N ALA A 162 1.49 22.76 4.33
CA ALA A 162 0.95 24.08 4.05
C ALA A 162 1.17 24.55 2.60
N ARG A 163 2.21 24.04 1.92
CA ARG A 163 2.62 24.48 0.58
C ARG A 163 3.07 23.29 -0.26
N PRO A 164 2.14 22.53 -0.86
CA PRO A 164 2.51 21.43 -1.73
C PRO A 164 3.25 21.96 -2.97
N SER A 165 4.43 21.40 -3.25
CA SER A 165 5.32 21.78 -4.35
C SER A 165 4.84 21.29 -5.72
N ALA A 166 3.95 20.29 -5.73
CA ALA A 166 3.41 19.67 -6.94
C ALA A 166 1.92 19.38 -6.82
N LYS A 167 1.25 19.33 -7.97
CA LYS A 167 -0.16 18.93 -8.10
C LYS A 167 -0.28 17.50 -8.67
N PRO A 168 -1.38 16.81 -8.37
CA PRO A 168 -1.79 15.57 -9.04
C PRO A 168 -1.65 15.62 -10.56
N SER A 169 -1.16 14.54 -11.18
CA SER A 169 -1.06 14.40 -12.64
C SER A 169 -2.08 13.42 -13.24
N VAL A 170 -2.59 12.48 -12.44
CA VAL A 170 -3.60 11.51 -12.87
C VAL A 170 -4.99 12.11 -12.66
N CYS A 171 -5.55 12.71 -13.72
CA CYS A 171 -6.92 13.24 -13.73
C CYS A 171 -7.88 12.40 -14.58
N ASP A 172 -7.41 11.45 -15.39
CA ASP A 172 -8.28 10.58 -16.19
C ASP A 172 -9.12 9.67 -15.27
N PRO A 173 -10.46 9.74 -15.33
CA PRO A 173 -11.33 8.93 -14.47
C PRO A 173 -11.18 7.41 -14.69
N ARG A 174 -10.70 6.98 -15.86
CA ARG A 174 -10.43 5.57 -16.18
C ARG A 174 -9.23 4.99 -15.42
N LEU A 175 -8.38 5.86 -14.88
CA LEU A 175 -7.19 5.48 -14.09
C LEU A 175 -7.48 5.55 -12.58
N ARG A 176 -8.76 5.64 -12.18
CA ARG A 176 -9.19 5.69 -10.78
C ARG A 176 -10.13 4.52 -10.48
N THR A 177 -9.95 3.90 -9.32
CA THR A 177 -10.75 2.73 -8.87
C THR A 177 -11.99 3.11 -8.08
N ALA A 178 -12.01 4.26 -7.41
CA ALA A 178 -13.18 4.79 -6.69
C ALA A 178 -13.25 6.30 -6.87
N ASN A 179 -14.44 6.86 -6.66
CA ASN A 179 -14.69 8.29 -6.86
C ASN A 179 -14.31 8.79 -8.27
N SER A 180 -14.47 7.93 -9.27
CA SER A 180 -14.03 8.21 -10.65
C SER A 180 -14.88 9.30 -11.31
N GLN A 181 -16.08 9.56 -10.80
CA GLN A 181 -16.98 10.61 -11.29
C GLN A 181 -16.62 12.03 -10.83
N ALA A 182 -15.81 12.18 -9.77
CA ALA A 182 -15.45 13.50 -9.26
C ALA A 182 -14.53 14.24 -10.26
N GLU A 183 -14.90 15.49 -10.58
CA GLU A 183 -14.06 16.36 -11.37
C GLU A 183 -12.70 16.54 -10.69
N CYS A 184 -11.61 16.54 -11.48
CA CYS A 184 -10.26 16.54 -10.91
C CYS A 184 -10.02 17.81 -10.07
N GLY A 185 -9.78 17.64 -8.78
CA GLY A 185 -9.54 18.75 -7.85
C GLY A 185 -10.80 19.48 -7.39
N SER A 186 -12.00 18.96 -7.68
CA SER A 186 -13.23 19.49 -7.09
C SER A 186 -13.32 19.16 -5.59
N ALA A 187 -14.27 19.79 -4.90
CA ALA A 187 -14.55 19.53 -3.48
C ALA A 187 -15.00 18.08 -3.21
N GLU A 188 -15.40 17.34 -4.25
CA GLU A 188 -15.78 15.95 -4.19
C GLU A 188 -14.63 15.00 -4.52
N ASP A 189 -13.48 15.49 -5.02
CA ASP A 189 -12.32 14.67 -5.36
C ASP A 189 -11.51 14.28 -4.12
N ILE A 190 -12.10 13.44 -3.27
CA ILE A 190 -11.51 13.05 -1.98
C ILE A 190 -10.12 12.41 -2.11
N TYR A 191 -9.79 11.85 -3.27
CA TYR A 191 -8.49 11.24 -3.55
C TYR A 191 -7.47 12.21 -4.15
N TYR A 192 -7.77 13.51 -4.28
CA TYR A 192 -6.91 14.44 -5.03
C TYR A 192 -5.44 14.39 -4.56
N TRP A 193 -5.19 14.45 -3.25
CA TRP A 193 -3.82 14.46 -2.69
C TRP A 193 -3.18 13.08 -2.49
N SER A 194 -3.86 11.99 -2.86
CA SER A 194 -3.34 10.63 -2.66
C SER A 194 -2.07 10.36 -3.48
N PRO A 195 -1.10 9.59 -2.94
CA PRO A 195 0.18 9.29 -3.61
C PRO A 195 0.07 8.77 -5.04
N TRP A 196 -0.92 7.91 -5.32
CA TRP A 196 -1.13 7.33 -6.65
C TRP A 196 -1.67 8.33 -7.68
N ARG A 197 -2.07 9.54 -7.28
CA ARG A 197 -2.47 10.60 -8.22
C ARG A 197 -1.28 11.31 -8.87
N ARG A 198 -0.07 11.10 -8.36
CA ARG A 198 1.18 11.47 -9.02
C ARG A 198 2.24 10.42 -8.66
N PRO A 199 2.18 9.23 -9.27
CA PRO A 199 3.11 8.14 -8.99
C PRO A 199 4.56 8.63 -9.12
N GLY A 200 5.43 8.23 -8.22
CA GLY A 200 6.82 8.73 -8.16
C GLY A 200 7.02 9.76 -7.06
N SER A 201 6.07 10.70 -6.91
CA SER A 201 6.35 12.01 -6.30
C SER A 201 6.07 12.15 -4.81
N ALA A 202 5.16 11.37 -4.25
CA ALA A 202 4.87 11.47 -2.82
C ALA A 202 6.03 10.86 -2.03
N PRO A 203 6.38 11.44 -0.86
CA PRO A 203 7.42 10.92 -0.02
C PRO A 203 7.01 9.56 0.55
N VAL A 204 7.97 8.85 1.14
CA VAL A 204 7.73 7.68 1.97
C VAL A 204 8.42 7.86 3.31
N ILE A 205 7.89 7.25 4.36
CA ILE A 205 8.53 7.27 5.69
C ILE A 205 9.91 6.58 5.61
N ASP A 206 9.96 5.45 4.90
CA ASP A 206 11.16 4.67 4.69
C ASP A 206 11.07 3.88 3.38
N ALA A 207 12.22 3.68 2.73
CA ALA A 207 12.32 2.90 1.49
C ALA A 207 12.00 1.40 1.66
N CYS A 208 11.82 0.90 2.87
CA CYS A 208 11.30 -0.44 3.12
C CYS A 208 10.03 -0.38 4.00
N GLY A 209 9.36 0.78 4.05
CA GLY A 209 8.22 1.04 4.92
C GLY A 209 8.59 1.17 6.40
N SER A 210 7.65 1.66 7.20
CA SER A 210 7.73 1.60 8.66
C SER A 210 6.72 0.60 9.22
N ALA A 211 7.06 -0.03 10.34
CA ALA A 211 6.17 -0.95 11.03
C ALA A 211 4.86 -0.25 11.44
N GLY A 212 3.75 -0.72 10.89
CA GLY A 212 2.40 -0.16 11.01
C GLY A 212 2.20 1.17 10.27
N GLY A 213 3.16 1.60 9.45
CA GLY A 213 3.08 2.80 8.63
C GLY A 213 3.16 4.13 9.37
N ARG A 214 3.61 4.15 10.62
CA ARG A 214 3.66 5.36 11.46
C ARG A 214 5.10 5.67 11.90
N PHE A 215 5.31 6.83 12.52
CA PHE A 215 6.58 7.13 13.19
C PHE A 215 6.60 6.58 14.63
N PRO A 216 7.79 6.35 15.22
CA PRO A 216 7.91 5.98 16.63
C PRO A 216 7.17 6.95 17.55
N GLY A 217 6.43 6.42 18.53
CA GLY A 217 5.68 7.21 19.51
C GLY A 217 4.28 7.66 19.08
N GLN A 218 3.88 7.42 17.83
CA GLN A 218 2.53 7.79 17.35
C GLN A 218 1.43 6.78 17.71
N GLY A 219 1.77 5.70 18.42
CA GLY A 219 0.85 4.62 18.77
C GLY A 219 0.40 3.79 17.56
N GLY A 220 -0.61 2.95 17.77
CA GLY A 220 -1.30 2.23 16.69
C GLY A 220 -2.36 3.10 16.02
N GLY A 221 -2.63 2.87 14.74
CA GLY A 221 -3.79 3.41 14.02
C GLY A 221 -4.95 2.43 13.90
N CYS A 222 -6.03 2.86 13.25
CA CYS A 222 -7.12 1.95 12.87
C CYS A 222 -6.82 1.27 11.53
N ALA A 223 -7.64 0.28 11.16
CA ALA A 223 -7.64 -0.33 9.83
C ALA A 223 -6.26 -0.84 9.36
N GLY A 224 -5.59 -1.63 10.21
CA GLY A 224 -4.33 -2.30 9.86
C GLY A 224 -3.07 -1.48 10.13
N ALA A 225 -3.15 -0.25 10.65
CA ALA A 225 -1.98 0.53 11.07
C ALA A 225 -1.45 0.15 12.47
N VAL A 226 -1.45 -1.15 12.78
CA VAL A 226 -1.02 -1.71 14.07
C VAL A 226 -0.13 -2.93 13.84
N PHE A 227 1.17 -2.72 13.96
CA PHE A 227 2.18 -3.78 13.94
C PHE A 227 2.18 -4.54 15.27
N GLN A 228 2.30 -5.88 15.24
CA GLN A 228 2.50 -6.63 16.48
C GLN A 228 3.96 -6.61 16.85
N ASN A 229 4.27 -5.97 17.98
CA ASN A 229 5.63 -5.94 18.49
C ASN A 229 6.17 -7.37 18.69
N SER A 230 7.40 -7.56 18.25
CA SER A 230 8.14 -8.79 18.36
C SER A 230 9.48 -8.54 19.06
N THR A 231 10.32 -9.57 19.19
CA THR A 231 11.70 -9.39 19.66
C THR A 231 12.61 -8.76 18.59
N LEU A 232 12.14 -8.63 17.34
CA LEU A 232 12.93 -8.15 16.20
C LEU A 232 12.53 -6.75 15.72
N ALA A 233 11.26 -6.35 15.92
CA ALA A 233 10.75 -5.04 15.53
C ALA A 233 9.56 -4.62 16.39
N LYS A 234 9.27 -3.31 16.40
CA LYS A 234 8.09 -2.72 17.04
C LYS A 234 7.47 -1.64 16.17
N GLN A 235 6.24 -1.25 16.49
CA GLN A 235 5.52 -0.15 15.84
C GLN A 235 6.41 1.08 15.63
N GLY A 236 6.49 1.54 14.38
CA GLY A 236 7.25 2.70 13.95
C GLY A 236 8.71 2.44 13.58
N ASP A 237 9.24 1.23 13.79
CA ASP A 237 10.59 0.88 13.33
C ASP A 237 10.69 1.00 11.80
N LEU A 238 11.88 1.38 11.30
CA LEU A 238 12.14 1.59 9.88
C LEU A 238 12.65 0.31 9.22
N GLY A 239 12.03 -0.12 8.14
CA GLY A 239 12.37 -1.35 7.43
C GLY A 239 13.81 -1.36 6.91
N SER A 240 14.32 -0.20 6.48
CA SER A 240 15.69 -0.05 6.00
C SER A 240 16.74 -0.35 7.08
N LYS A 241 16.37 -0.22 8.36
CA LYS A 241 17.22 -0.44 9.54
C LYS A 241 17.13 -1.86 10.11
N LEU A 242 16.22 -2.70 9.60
CA LEU A 242 16.19 -4.11 9.96
C LEU A 242 17.52 -4.78 9.62
N ARG A 243 17.89 -5.86 10.31
CA ARG A 243 19.06 -6.65 9.88
C ARG A 243 18.85 -7.20 8.46
N PRO A 244 19.92 -7.41 7.69
CA PRO A 244 19.82 -8.10 6.40
C PRO A 244 19.26 -9.51 6.55
N MET A 245 18.52 -9.96 5.53
CA MET A 245 18.06 -11.35 5.37
C MET A 245 18.62 -11.94 4.08
N ALA A 246 18.70 -13.27 4.02
CA ALA A 246 19.00 -13.95 2.77
C ALA A 246 17.94 -13.57 1.70
N PRO A 247 18.36 -13.23 0.47
CA PRO A 247 17.44 -12.85 -0.58
C PRO A 247 16.48 -14.02 -0.88
N GLN A 248 15.20 -13.71 -0.95
CA GLN A 248 14.15 -14.69 -1.24
C GLN A 248 13.92 -14.87 -2.75
N ALA A 249 14.50 -14.00 -3.57
CA ALA A 249 14.57 -14.14 -5.01
C ALA A 249 15.84 -13.48 -5.55
N VAL A 250 16.36 -14.06 -6.62
CA VAL A 250 17.43 -13.46 -7.44
C VAL A 250 16.87 -13.28 -8.84
N TRP A 251 16.91 -12.05 -9.34
CA TRP A 251 16.37 -11.71 -10.65
C TRP A 251 17.48 -11.40 -11.63
N ARG A 252 17.30 -11.82 -12.88
CA ARG A 252 18.22 -11.47 -13.97
C ARG A 252 17.78 -10.15 -14.58
N ALA A 253 18.71 -9.24 -14.84
CA ALA A 253 18.41 -8.01 -15.56
C ALA A 253 17.67 -8.28 -16.88
N GLY A 254 16.61 -7.53 -17.15
CA GLY A 254 15.74 -7.70 -18.33
C GLY A 254 14.77 -8.88 -18.27
N SER A 255 14.77 -9.69 -17.19
CA SER A 255 13.81 -10.77 -17.02
C SER A 255 12.42 -10.24 -16.67
N ARG A 256 11.39 -10.99 -17.09
CA ARG A 256 10.02 -10.84 -16.56
C ARG A 256 9.93 -11.66 -15.29
N VAL A 257 9.49 -11.02 -14.22
CA VAL A 257 9.36 -11.65 -12.90
C VAL A 257 7.96 -11.44 -12.38
N GLU A 258 7.51 -12.38 -11.57
CA GLU A 258 6.29 -12.22 -10.81
C GLU A 258 6.57 -11.48 -9.51
N VAL A 259 5.72 -10.50 -9.21
CA VAL A 259 5.71 -9.75 -7.97
C VAL A 259 4.28 -9.62 -7.47
N GLY A 260 4.13 -9.61 -6.16
CA GLY A 260 2.84 -9.54 -5.50
C GLY A 260 2.87 -8.60 -4.31
N TRP A 261 1.71 -8.01 -4.05
CA TRP A 261 1.39 -7.25 -2.86
C TRP A 261 0.01 -7.66 -2.39
N THR A 262 -0.30 -7.33 -1.15
CA THR A 262 -1.57 -7.72 -0.54
C THR A 262 -2.31 -6.47 -0.10
N VAL A 263 -3.56 -6.36 -0.54
CA VAL A 263 -4.51 -5.34 -0.08
C VAL A 263 -5.31 -5.93 1.07
N MET A 264 -5.16 -5.40 2.28
CA MET A 264 -6.11 -5.67 3.36
C MET A 264 -7.22 -4.61 3.41
N ALA A 265 -6.85 -3.33 3.29
CA ALA A 265 -7.78 -2.23 3.19
C ALA A 265 -7.65 -1.57 1.81
N ASN A 266 -8.69 -1.69 0.99
CA ASN A 266 -8.68 -1.12 -0.36
C ASN A 266 -9.10 0.36 -0.30
N HIS A 267 -8.12 1.25 -0.25
CA HIS A 267 -8.32 2.71 -0.34
C HIS A 267 -8.34 3.22 -1.78
N GLY A 268 -8.52 2.31 -2.75
CA GLY A 268 -8.45 2.61 -4.17
C GLY A 268 -7.04 2.96 -4.62
N GLY A 269 -6.97 3.67 -5.75
CA GLY A 269 -5.74 4.02 -6.43
C GLY A 269 -5.18 2.94 -7.33
N GLY A 270 -3.84 2.94 -7.42
CA GLY A 270 -3.04 2.03 -8.24
C GLY A 270 -1.71 1.73 -7.56
N TYR A 271 -0.96 0.79 -8.13
CA TYR A 271 0.32 0.31 -7.60
C TYR A 271 1.46 0.60 -8.58
N ALA A 272 2.65 0.76 -8.05
CA ALA A 272 3.88 0.81 -8.82
C ALA A 272 4.98 0.09 -8.04
N TYR A 273 5.83 -0.63 -8.75
CA TYR A 273 7.03 -1.25 -8.18
C TYR A 273 8.25 -0.43 -8.60
N ARG A 274 9.21 -0.27 -7.69
CA ARG A 274 10.47 0.42 -7.97
C ARG A 274 11.61 -0.48 -7.55
N LEU A 275 12.68 -0.47 -8.33
CA LEU A 275 13.93 -1.12 -8.00
C LEU A 275 14.95 -0.03 -7.71
N PRO A 276 15.52 0.06 -6.50
CA PRO A 276 16.62 0.98 -6.26
C PRO A 276 17.83 0.54 -7.12
N PRO A 277 18.65 1.50 -7.59
CA PRO A 277 19.88 1.16 -8.29
C PRO A 277 20.80 0.30 -7.42
N PRO A 278 21.62 -0.57 -8.02
CA PRO A 278 22.56 -1.39 -7.27
C PRO A 278 23.54 -0.50 -6.48
N PRO A 279 23.95 -0.91 -5.26
CA PRO A 279 24.99 -0.19 -4.53
C PRO A 279 26.27 -0.15 -5.37
N GLY A 280 26.70 1.04 -5.76
CA GLY A 280 27.85 1.29 -6.63
C GLY A 280 28.34 2.74 -6.52
N PRO A 281 29.49 3.10 -7.14
CA PRO A 281 30.17 4.37 -6.93
C PRO A 281 29.43 5.61 -7.47
N PHE A 282 28.25 5.44 -8.06
CA PHE A 282 27.38 6.55 -8.41
C PHE A 282 26.66 7.08 -7.16
N ARG A 283 27.45 7.72 -6.29
CA ARG A 283 26.94 8.60 -5.24
C ARG A 283 26.45 9.89 -5.91
N GLY A 284 25.15 10.10 -5.82
CA GLY A 284 24.48 11.36 -6.12
C GLY A 284 23.06 11.26 -5.55
N TRP A 285 22.97 11.38 -4.23
CA TRP A 285 21.79 11.89 -3.55
C TRP A 285 22.10 13.34 -3.20
#